data_AF-A0A6S7EYL4-F1
#
_entry.id   AF-A0A6S7EYL4-F1
#
_cell.length_a   1.000
_cell.length_b   1.000
_cell.length_c   1.000
_cell.angle_alpha   90.00
_cell.angle_beta   90.00
_cell.angle_gamma   90.00
#
_symmetry.space_group_name_H-M   'P 1'
#
loop_
_entity.id
_entity.type
_entity.pdbx_description
1 polymer ?
#
loop_
_entity_poly.entity_id
_entity_poly.type
_entity_poly.pdbx_seq_one_letter_code
_entity_poly.pdbx_strand_id
1 'polypeptide(L)'
;MTTMARLVPGARLARVDTLDAYDFYYYARDEHAMLGHVEKPLPAWRLIYDDPQATWVYLDPRTGQILSRQDRGSRASRWLFAFLHSWDWTGLLSRRPLWDALLIFLSLGGAALSLTGAVIGWRRLGKKLRA
;
A
#
# COMPACT_ATOMS: atom_id res chain seq x y z
N MET A 1 15.24 21.01 18.02
CA MET A 1 15.77 20.36 16.80
C MET A 1 16.64 19.11 17.09
N THR A 2 17.23 18.96 18.29
CA THR A 2 18.19 17.87 18.61
C THR A 2 17.58 16.47 18.79
N THR A 3 16.27 16.34 19.03
CA THR A 3 15.61 15.05 19.29
C THR A 3 15.34 14.25 18.01
N MET A 4 14.99 14.93 16.92
CA MET A 4 14.66 14.27 15.64
C MET A 4 15.90 13.57 15.05
N ALA A 5 17.05 14.25 15.07
CA ALA A 5 18.30 13.67 14.57
C ALA A 5 18.75 12.37 15.29
N ARG A 6 18.15 12.03 16.45
CA ARG A 6 18.49 10.82 17.21
C ARG A 6 17.50 9.66 17.02
N LEU A 7 16.43 9.84 16.23
CA LEU A 7 15.43 8.78 16.04
C LEU A 7 15.97 7.58 15.26
N VAL A 8 16.99 7.80 14.43
CA VAL A 8 17.72 6.73 13.75
C VAL A 8 19.18 6.78 14.21
N PRO A 9 19.61 5.87 15.10
CA PRO A 9 20.98 5.86 15.61
C PRO A 9 22.00 5.73 14.49
N GLY A 10 23.03 6.59 14.52
CA GLY A 10 24.12 6.57 13.54
C GLY A 10 23.79 7.18 12.17
N ALA A 11 22.57 7.70 11.97
CA ALA A 11 22.17 8.37 10.75
C ALA A 11 21.98 9.87 10.97
N ARG A 12 22.25 10.67 9.95
CA ARG A 12 21.97 12.11 9.95
C ARG A 12 20.62 12.37 9.29
N LEU A 13 19.93 13.38 9.80
CA LEU A 13 18.71 13.87 9.19
C LEU A 13 19.08 14.62 7.90
N ALA A 14 18.71 14.07 6.76
CA ALA A 14 19.02 14.65 5.44
C ALA A 14 17.97 15.69 5.02
N ARG A 15 16.69 15.39 5.27
CA ARG A 15 15.58 16.24 4.81
C ARG A 15 14.35 16.09 5.70
N VAL A 16 13.57 17.16 5.81
CA VAL A 16 12.26 17.18 6.44
C VAL A 16 11.26 17.70 5.43
N ASP A 17 10.24 16.90 5.12
CA ASP A 17 9.11 17.31 4.29
C ASP A 17 7.86 17.46 5.15
N THR A 18 7.07 18.52 4.88
CA THR A 18 5.73 18.65 5.44
C THR A 18 4.73 18.10 4.43
N LEU A 19 3.89 17.19 4.89
CA LEU A 19 2.84 16.56 4.10
C LEU A 19 1.50 17.15 4.53
N ASP A 20 0.96 18.04 3.71
CA ASP A 20 -0.39 18.60 3.87
C ASP A 20 -1.45 17.78 3.13
N ALA A 21 -1.02 16.87 2.26
CA ALA A 21 -1.86 15.97 1.50
C ALA A 21 -1.27 14.56 1.47
N TYR A 22 -2.12 13.56 1.23
CA TYR A 22 -1.69 12.18 1.05
C TYR A 22 -0.89 11.99 -0.23
N ASP A 23 0.05 11.06 -0.18
CA ASP A 23 0.87 10.68 -1.32
C ASP A 23 0.97 9.16 -1.48
N PHE A 24 1.87 8.72 -2.35
CA PHE A 24 2.06 7.30 -2.61
C PHE A 24 2.57 6.50 -1.42
N TYR A 25 3.04 7.08 -0.31
CA TYR A 25 3.59 6.31 0.83
C TYR A 25 2.89 6.60 2.15
N TYR A 26 2.18 7.72 2.24
CA TYR A 26 1.41 8.16 3.40
C TYR A 26 -0.01 8.53 2.96
N TYR A 27 -0.95 7.60 3.17
CA TYR A 27 -2.35 7.72 2.77
C TYR A 27 -3.21 6.84 3.68
N ALA A 28 -4.42 7.30 3.98
CA ALA A 28 -5.40 6.50 4.70
C ALA A 28 -6.08 5.49 3.76
N ARG A 29 -6.66 4.44 4.34
CA ARG A 29 -7.47 3.45 3.62
C ARG A 29 -8.86 3.40 4.25
N ASP A 30 -9.84 2.91 3.48
CA ASP A 30 -11.17 2.63 4.03
C ASP A 30 -11.07 1.67 5.21
N GLU A 31 -11.91 1.86 6.23
CA GLU A 31 -11.88 1.12 7.49
C GLU A 31 -11.95 -0.41 7.30
N HIS A 32 -12.74 -0.85 6.32
CA HIS A 32 -12.92 -2.26 5.97
C HIS A 32 -11.75 -2.86 5.18
N ALA A 33 -10.84 -2.02 4.65
CA ALA A 33 -9.69 -2.50 3.91
C ALA A 33 -8.58 -2.99 4.86
N MET A 34 -7.70 -3.86 4.36
CA MET A 34 -6.45 -4.20 5.06
C MET A 34 -5.71 -2.91 5.42
N LEU A 35 -5.28 -2.79 6.68
CA LEU A 35 -4.66 -1.59 7.28
C LEU A 35 -5.57 -0.34 7.36
N GLY A 36 -6.89 -0.48 7.18
CA GLY A 36 -7.87 0.62 7.32
C GLY A 36 -7.95 1.21 8.73
N HIS A 37 -7.66 0.40 9.75
CA HIS A 37 -7.59 0.82 11.15
C HIS A 37 -6.36 1.70 11.47
N VAL A 38 -5.40 1.83 10.55
CA VAL A 38 -4.19 2.62 10.77
C VAL A 38 -4.46 4.07 10.41
N GLU A 39 -4.58 4.91 11.43
CA GLU A 39 -4.78 6.34 11.24
C GLU A 39 -3.55 7.02 10.61
N LYS A 40 -3.83 7.94 9.68
CA LYS A 40 -2.84 8.75 8.98
C LYS A 40 -3.24 10.23 9.04
N PRO A 41 -3.08 10.87 10.21
CA PRO A 41 -3.47 12.28 10.37
C PRO A 41 -2.59 13.19 9.50
N LEU A 42 -3.19 14.28 9.00
CA LEU A 42 -2.50 15.37 8.31
C LEU A 42 -2.65 16.67 9.11
N PRO A 43 -1.68 17.60 9.06
CA PRO A 43 -0.40 17.47 8.36
C PRO A 43 0.56 16.51 9.09
N ALA A 44 1.48 15.90 8.35
CA ALA A 44 2.52 15.02 8.91
C ALA A 44 3.92 15.48 8.48
N TRP A 45 4.92 15.32 9.35
CA TRP A 45 6.31 15.53 8.98
C TRP A 45 6.96 14.23 8.56
N ARG A 46 7.54 14.18 7.35
CA ARG A 46 8.37 13.08 6.88
C ARG A 46 9.84 13.46 7.05
N LEU A 47 10.50 12.80 7.99
CA LEU A 47 11.93 12.89 8.23
C LEU A 47 12.64 11.84 7.39
N ILE A 48 13.61 12.25 6.57
CA ILE A 48 14.41 11.38 5.70
C ILE A 48 15.83 11.33 6.24
N TYR A 49 16.33 10.13 6.50
CA TYR A 49 17.68 9.88 7.03
C TYR A 49 18.61 9.36 5.93
N ASP A 50 19.90 9.65 6.07
CA ASP A 50 20.97 9.26 5.14
C ASP A 50 21.63 7.90 5.44
N ASP A 51 20.89 6.97 6.07
CA ASP A 51 21.37 5.63 6.34
C ASP A 51 21.29 4.71 5.11
N PRO A 52 21.98 3.54 5.11
CA PRO A 52 21.92 2.60 3.98
C PRO A 52 20.51 2.14 3.60
N GLN A 53 19.55 2.18 4.53
CA GLN A 53 18.15 1.84 4.28
C GLN A 53 17.30 3.02 3.81
N ALA A 54 17.87 4.23 3.76
CA ALA A 54 17.19 5.48 3.47
C ALA A 54 15.88 5.58 4.27
N THR A 55 15.99 5.49 5.60
CA THR A 55 14.88 5.41 6.54
C THR A 55 14.05 6.69 6.50
N TRP A 56 12.73 6.52 6.46
CA TRP A 56 11.73 7.58 6.61
C TRP A 56 11.01 7.42 7.94
N VAL A 57 10.85 8.51 8.67
CA VAL A 57 10.06 8.54 9.91
C VAL A 57 8.99 9.61 9.77
N TYR A 58 7.74 9.22 10.02
CA TYR A 58 6.59 10.12 10.02
C TYR A 58 6.29 10.56 11.44
N LEU A 59 6.17 11.86 11.64
CA LEU A 59 5.83 12.47 12.93
C LEU A 59 4.57 13.32 12.81
N ASP A 60 3.80 13.35 13.88
CA ASP A 60 2.78 14.38 14.07
C ASP A 60 3.47 15.69 14.50
N PRO A 61 3.33 16.78 13.72
CA PRO A 61 3.96 18.06 14.04
C PRO A 61 3.38 18.73 15.30
N ARG A 62 2.16 18.36 15.72
CA ARG A 62 1.47 18.94 16.88
C ARG A 62 1.89 18.28 18.18
N THR A 63 2.02 16.95 18.16
CA THR A 63 2.29 16.16 19.37
C THR A 63 3.72 15.64 19.44
N GLY A 64 4.45 15.60 18.32
CA GLY A 64 5.77 14.98 18.22
C GLY A 64 5.74 13.45 18.24
N GLN A 65 4.56 12.82 18.16
CA GLN A 65 4.43 11.36 18.14
C GLN A 65 4.91 10.76 16.83
N ILE A 66 5.52 9.58 16.90
CA ILE A 66 5.92 8.78 15.73
C ILE A 66 4.70 8.04 15.19
N LEU A 67 4.29 8.44 13.99
CA LEU A 67 3.13 7.86 13.29
C LEU A 67 3.51 6.58 12.54
N SER A 68 4.69 6.53 11.93
CA SER A 68 5.20 5.32 11.26
C SER A 68 6.67 5.45 10.88
N ARG A 69 7.32 4.31 10.62
CA ARG A 69 8.68 4.23 10.07
C ARG A 69 8.68 3.37 8.81
N GLN A 70 9.45 3.76 7.80
CA GLN A 70 9.59 3.03 6.53
C GLN A 70 11.05 2.99 6.11
N ASP A 71 11.55 1.80 5.82
CA ASP A 71 12.85 1.60 5.19
C ASP A 71 12.70 1.23 3.70
N ARG A 72 13.83 1.01 3.02
CA ARG A 72 13.85 0.59 1.61
C ARG A 72 13.07 -0.71 1.39
N GLY A 73 13.18 -1.68 2.29
CA GLY A 73 12.47 -2.96 2.19
C GLY A 73 10.95 -2.78 2.29
N SER A 74 10.51 -1.99 3.27
CA SER A 74 9.10 -1.65 3.51
C SER A 74 8.50 -0.89 2.32
N ARG A 75 9.27 0.04 1.73
CA ARG A 75 8.86 0.74 0.50
C ARG A 75 8.75 -0.19 -0.69
N ALA A 76 9.62 -1.19 -0.83
CA ALA A 76 9.50 -2.20 -1.88
C ALA A 76 8.31 -3.15 -1.65
N SER A 77 8.14 -3.63 -0.41
CA SER A 77 7.04 -4.51 0.01
C SER A 77 5.68 -3.85 -0.25
N ARG A 78 5.58 -2.53 -0.01
CA ARG A 78 4.41 -1.74 -0.38
C ARG A 78 4.01 -1.91 -1.86
N TRP A 79 4.95 -1.81 -2.80
CA TRP A 79 4.62 -1.95 -4.22
C TRP A 79 4.21 -3.39 -4.57
N LEU A 80 4.87 -4.39 -4.00
CA LEU A 80 4.55 -5.79 -4.26
C LEU A 80 3.22 -6.22 -3.64
N PHE A 81 2.92 -5.77 -2.43
CA PHE A 81 1.74 -6.21 -1.69
C PHE A 81 0.59 -5.22 -1.79
N ALA A 82 0.82 -3.95 -1.44
CA ALA A 82 -0.26 -2.97 -1.45
C ALA A 82 -0.71 -2.69 -2.89
N PHE A 83 0.24 -2.44 -3.80
CA PHE A 83 -0.10 -2.10 -5.19
C PHE A 83 -0.46 -3.33 -6.02
N LEU A 84 0.44 -4.30 -6.17
CA LEU A 84 0.18 -5.42 -7.07
C LEU A 84 -0.85 -6.42 -6.51
N HIS A 85 -0.79 -6.73 -5.20
CA HIS A 85 -1.71 -7.70 -4.60
C HIS A 85 -3.06 -7.09 -4.20
N SER A 86 -3.07 -5.85 -3.69
CA SER A 86 -4.32 -5.20 -3.24
C SER A 86 -4.90 -4.19 -4.24
N TRP A 87 -4.24 -3.99 -5.38
CA TRP A 87 -4.63 -3.02 -6.43
C TRP A 87 -4.88 -1.60 -5.88
N ASP A 88 -4.04 -1.17 -4.96
CA ASP A 88 -4.25 0.05 -4.15
C ASP A 88 -3.78 1.35 -4.82
N TRP A 89 -4.03 1.48 -6.13
CA TRP A 89 -3.65 2.67 -6.89
C TRP A 89 -4.20 3.95 -6.23
N THR A 90 -3.32 4.70 -5.55
CA THR A 90 -3.72 5.82 -4.68
C THR A 90 -4.45 6.94 -5.41
N GLY A 91 -4.06 7.24 -6.66
CA GLY A 91 -4.76 8.21 -7.51
C GLY A 91 -6.19 7.80 -7.95
N LEU A 92 -6.57 6.54 -7.75
CA LEU A 92 -7.87 5.98 -8.12
C LEU A 92 -8.68 5.61 -6.86
N LEU A 93 -8.01 5.30 -5.75
CA LEU A 93 -8.65 5.07 -4.44
C LEU A 93 -9.55 6.24 -4.00
N SER A 94 -9.13 7.48 -4.28
CA SER A 94 -9.93 8.67 -3.99
C SER A 94 -11.09 8.90 -4.96
N ARG A 95 -11.19 8.11 -6.04
CA ARG A 95 -12.17 8.27 -7.13
C ARG A 95 -13.20 7.15 -7.12
N ARG A 96 -13.94 7.01 -6.02
CA ARG A 96 -15.14 6.16 -6.00
C ARG A 96 -16.26 6.84 -6.80
N PRO A 97 -17.03 6.13 -7.64
CA PRO A 97 -17.10 4.67 -7.78
C PRO A 97 -16.23 4.07 -8.91
N LEU A 98 -15.38 4.87 -9.59
CA LEU A 98 -14.60 4.41 -10.74
C LEU A 98 -13.68 3.23 -10.39
N TRP A 99 -13.07 3.28 -9.21
CA TRP A 99 -12.25 2.16 -8.71
C TRP A 99 -13.07 0.89 -8.52
N ASP A 100 -14.27 1.00 -7.95
CA ASP A 100 -15.17 -0.14 -7.71
C ASP A 100 -15.60 -0.79 -9.04
N ALA A 101 -15.98 0.03 -10.02
CA ALA A 101 -16.35 -0.47 -11.34
C ALA A 101 -15.21 -1.21 -12.04
N LEU A 102 -13.99 -0.68 -11.97
CA LEU A 102 -12.81 -1.32 -12.55
C LEU A 102 -12.51 -2.66 -11.87
N LEU A 103 -12.57 -2.71 -10.54
CA LEU A 103 -12.36 -3.96 -9.81
C LEU A 103 -13.41 -5.01 -10.15
N ILE A 104 -14.69 -4.65 -10.13
CA ILE A 104 -15.77 -5.58 -10.49
C ILE A 104 -15.57 -6.12 -11.91
N PHE A 105 -15.22 -5.24 -12.86
CA PHE A 105 -14.95 -5.64 -14.24
C PHE A 105 -13.80 -6.67 -14.33
N LEU A 106 -12.66 -6.40 -13.67
CA LEU A 106 -11.52 -7.32 -13.64
C LEU A 106 -11.87 -8.65 -12.96
N SER A 107 -12.62 -8.61 -11.84
CA SER A 107 -13.08 -9.82 -11.15
C SER A 107 -14.01 -10.67 -12.00
N LEU A 108 -14.96 -10.06 -12.72
CA LEU A 108 -15.83 -10.77 -13.65
C LEU A 108 -15.06 -11.40 -14.80
N GLY A 109 -14.07 -10.68 -15.36
CA GLY A 109 -13.17 -11.22 -16.38
C GLY A 109 -12.39 -12.44 -15.89
N GLY A 110 -11.81 -12.35 -14.69
CA GLY A 110 -11.11 -13.47 -14.04
C GLY A 110 -12.03 -14.66 -13.79
N ALA A 111 -13.24 -14.42 -13.26
CA ALA A 111 -14.23 -15.47 -13.02
C ALA A 111 -14.66 -16.18 -14.31
N ALA A 112 -14.89 -15.42 -15.39
CA ALA A 112 -15.20 -15.98 -16.70
C ALA A 112 -14.06 -16.87 -17.22
N LEU A 113 -12.81 -16.41 -17.11
CA LEU A 113 -11.64 -17.20 -17.49
C LEU A 113 -11.53 -18.50 -16.67
N SER A 114 -11.69 -18.42 -15.35
CA SER A 114 -11.70 -19.61 -14.48
C SER A 114 -12.81 -20.59 -14.84
N LEU A 115 -14.02 -20.10 -15.16
CA LEU A 115 -15.13 -20.93 -15.59
C LEU A 115 -14.81 -21.66 -16.90
N THR A 116 -14.21 -20.97 -17.88
CA THR A 116 -13.80 -21.62 -19.13
C THR A 116 -12.79 -22.75 -18.89
N GLY A 117 -11.80 -22.51 -18.02
CA GLY A 117 -10.82 -23.52 -17.63
C GLY A 117 -11.47 -24.73 -16.93
N ALA A 118 -12.38 -24.49 -15.98
CA ALA A 118 -13.12 -25.53 -15.28
C ALA A 118 -13.96 -26.38 -16.24
N VAL A 119 -14.69 -25.75 -17.17
CA VAL A 119 -15.52 -26.44 -18.17
C VAL A 119 -14.66 -27.31 -19.09
N ILE A 120 -13.52 -26.80 -19.57
CA ILE A 120 -12.59 -27.57 -20.41
C ILE A 120 -11.99 -28.74 -19.63
N GLY A 121 -11.56 -28.51 -18.39
CA GLY A 121 -11.03 -29.54 -17.49
C GLY A 121 -12.03 -30.67 -17.24
N TRP A 122 -13.26 -30.30 -16.89
CA TRP A 122 -14.36 -31.25 -16.65
C TRP A 122 -14.67 -32.09 -17.89
N ARG A 123 -14.78 -31.45 -19.07
CA ARG A 123 -15.01 -32.16 -20.34
C ARG A 123 -13.89 -33.14 -20.67
N ARG A 124 -12.63 -32.82 -20.35
CA ARG A 124 -11.49 -33.73 -20.56
C ARG A 124 -11.49 -34.90 -19.58
N LEU A 125 -11.75 -34.67 -18.29
CA LEU A 125 -11.86 -35.75 -17.30
C LEU A 125 -13.02 -36.70 -17.63
N GLY A 126 -14.19 -36.16 -17.96
CA GLY A 126 -15.37 -36.98 -18.31
C GLY A 126 -15.15 -37.86 -19.55
N LYS A 127 -14.36 -37.40 -20.53
CA LYS A 127 -13.94 -38.26 -21.67
C LYS A 127 -13.01 -39.38 -21.23
N LYS A 128 -12.05 -39.11 -20.34
CA LYS A 128 -11.12 -40.13 -19.82
C LYS A 128 -11.80 -41.17 -18.93
N LEU A 129 -12.82 -40.79 -18.15
CA LEU A 129 -13.55 -41.71 -17.28
C LEU A 129 -14.57 -42.59 -18.03
N ARG A 130 -14.89 -42.24 -19.27
CA ARG A 130 -15.80 -43.01 -20.15
C ARG A 130 -15.06 -43.91 -21.15
N ALA A 131 -13.75 -43.76 -21.26
CA ALA A 131 -12.86 -44.58 -22.09
C ALA A 131 -12.23 -45.67 -21.23
#